data_AF-A0A9D2LWF5-F1
#
_entry.id   AF-A0A9D2LWF5-F1
#
_cell.length_a   1.000
_cell.length_b   1.000
_cell.length_c   1.000
_cell.angle_alpha   90.00
_cell.angle_beta   90.00
_cell.angle_gamma   90.00
#
_symmetry.space_group_name_H-M   'P 1'
#
loop_
_entity.id
_entity.type
_entity.pdbx_description
1 polymer ?
#
loop_
_entity_poly.entity_id
_entity_poly.type
_entity_poly.pdbx_seq_one_letter_code
_entity_poly.pdbx_strand_id
1 'polypeptide(L)'
;MKRFLKPLWIGLLIGAVELGAVGLMVGVGKWAAFEDLAFGFGIATLLLALLVLFSGRRVQAGMNISPNNAAAQTAFQAQVAYDEAKTMEKLPPLSGNAVRSIAVFVAAAVVLAGFGVSLLF
;
A
#
# COMPACT_ATOMS: atom_id res chain seq x y z
N MET A 1 20.71 -3.33 -2.28
CA MET A 1 19.99 -4.58 -2.62
C MET A 1 19.44 -5.33 -1.40
N LYS A 2 20.21 -5.57 -0.33
CA LYS A 2 19.75 -6.37 0.85
C LYS A 2 18.47 -5.86 1.54
N ARG A 3 18.17 -4.55 1.47
CA ARG A 3 16.99 -3.93 2.10
C ARG A 3 15.65 -4.36 1.47
N PHE A 4 15.65 -4.74 0.20
CA PHE A 4 14.43 -5.15 -0.53
C PHE A 4 14.22 -6.65 -0.55
N LEU A 5 15.28 -7.44 -0.31
CA LEU A 5 15.21 -8.90 -0.36
C LEU A 5 14.21 -9.47 0.66
N LYS A 6 14.20 -8.95 1.90
CA LYS A 6 13.25 -9.39 2.94
C LYS A 6 11.79 -9.10 2.55
N PRO A 7 11.41 -7.86 2.17
CA PRO A 7 10.07 -7.57 1.65
C PRO A 7 9.64 -8.45 0.47
N LEU A 8 10.56 -8.72 -0.47
CA LEU A 8 10.27 -9.57 -1.63
C LEU A 8 9.86 -10.99 -1.20
N TRP A 9 10.64 -11.64 -0.32
CA TRP A 9 10.30 -12.97 0.20
C TRP A 9 8.99 -13.00 0.98
N ILE A 10 8.75 -11.97 1.79
CA ILE A 10 7.49 -11.84 2.54
C ILE A 10 6.32 -11.73 1.56
N GLY A 11 6.44 -10.90 0.52
CA GLY A 11 5.40 -10.75 -0.49
C GLY A 11 5.12 -12.03 -1.27
N LEU A 12 6.18 -12.77 -1.64
CA LEU A 12 6.05 -14.08 -2.29
C LEU A 12 5.27 -15.07 -1.41
N LEU A 13 5.61 -15.15 -0.12
CA LEU A 13 4.92 -16.02 0.82
C LEU A 13 3.45 -15.62 1.01
N ILE A 14 3.18 -14.32 1.17
CA ILE A 14 1.80 -13.82 1.32
C ILE A 14 0.97 -14.15 0.07
N GLY A 15 1.50 -13.86 -1.12
CA GLY A 15 0.79 -14.15 -2.38
C GLY A 15 0.54 -15.65 -2.58
N ALA A 16 1.49 -16.51 -2.20
CA ALA A 16 1.30 -17.96 -2.25
C ALA A 16 0.22 -18.45 -1.27
N VAL A 17 0.19 -17.89 -0.05
CA VAL A 17 -0.85 -18.19 0.95
C VAL A 17 -2.22 -17.72 0.46
N GLU A 18 -2.30 -16.56 -0.15
CA GLU A 18 -3.53 -16.00 -0.70
C GLU A 18 -4.09 -16.86 -1.84
N LEU A 19 -3.24 -17.30 -2.78
CA LEU A 19 -3.64 -18.27 -3.80
C LEU A 19 -4.08 -19.62 -3.21
N GLY A 20 -3.40 -20.09 -2.17
CA GLY A 20 -3.80 -21.29 -1.43
C GLY A 20 -5.19 -21.13 -0.81
N ALA A 21 -5.47 -19.98 -0.19
CA ALA A 21 -6.79 -19.67 0.36
C ALA A 21 -7.87 -19.61 -0.72
N VAL A 22 -7.59 -18.97 -1.86
CA VAL A 22 -8.49 -18.96 -3.03
C VAL A 22 -8.77 -20.40 -3.49
N GLY A 23 -7.74 -21.22 -3.66
CA GLY A 23 -7.89 -22.63 -4.05
C GLY A 23 -8.77 -23.42 -3.08
N LEU A 24 -8.64 -23.19 -1.78
CA LEU A 24 -9.51 -23.81 -0.76
C LEU A 24 -10.96 -23.31 -0.83
N MET A 25 -11.18 -22.01 -1.09
CA MET A 25 -12.52 -21.44 -1.25
C MET A 25 -13.25 -22.02 -2.47
N VAL A 26 -12.51 -22.32 -3.55
CA VAL A 26 -13.07 -22.99 -4.73
C VAL A 26 -13.33 -24.47 -4.43
N GLY A 27 -12.31 -25.20 -3.98
CA GLY A 27 -12.37 -26.66 -3.85
C GLY A 27 -13.25 -27.16 -2.70
N VAL A 28 -13.15 -26.53 -1.53
CA VAL A 28 -13.91 -26.91 -0.32
C VAL A 28 -15.15 -26.02 -0.16
N GLY A 29 -14.96 -24.71 -0.29
CA GLY A 29 -16.04 -23.73 -0.11
C GLY A 29 -17.08 -23.77 -1.22
N LYS A 30 -16.68 -24.08 -2.46
CA LYS A 30 -17.51 -23.96 -3.67
C LYS A 30 -18.13 -22.57 -3.82
N TRP A 31 -17.40 -21.52 -3.43
CA TRP A 31 -17.94 -20.16 -3.36
C TRP A 31 -18.12 -19.51 -4.73
N ALA A 32 -17.12 -19.65 -5.60
CA ALA A 32 -17.10 -19.13 -6.96
C ALA A 32 -16.01 -19.84 -7.78
N ALA A 33 -15.90 -19.49 -9.06
CA ALA A 33 -14.80 -19.93 -9.91
C ALA A 33 -13.45 -19.39 -9.42
N PHE A 34 -12.37 -20.09 -9.73
CA PHE A 34 -11.03 -19.70 -9.28
C PHE A 34 -10.62 -18.36 -9.86
N GLU A 35 -10.92 -18.13 -11.13
CA GLU A 35 -10.56 -16.92 -11.88
C GLU A 35 -11.19 -15.68 -11.21
N ASP A 36 -12.47 -15.76 -10.86
CA ASP A 36 -13.21 -14.66 -10.24
C ASP A 36 -12.65 -14.31 -8.86
N LEU A 37 -12.34 -15.33 -8.05
CA LEU A 37 -11.76 -15.12 -6.73
C LEU A 37 -10.31 -14.63 -6.82
N ALA A 38 -9.47 -15.24 -7.64
CA ALA A 38 -8.07 -14.84 -7.82
C ALA A 38 -7.99 -13.40 -8.37
N PHE A 39 -8.87 -13.01 -9.29
CA PHE A 39 -8.96 -11.63 -9.76
C PHE A 39 -9.40 -10.68 -8.65
N GLY A 40 -10.50 -10.99 -7.95
CA GLY A 40 -11.02 -10.16 -6.86
C GLY A 40 -10.01 -9.94 -5.74
N PHE A 41 -9.37 -11.01 -5.28
CA PHE A 41 -8.30 -10.96 -4.27
C PHE A 41 -7.07 -10.21 -4.77
N GLY A 42 -6.64 -10.47 -6.02
CA GLY A 42 -5.52 -9.76 -6.63
C GLY A 42 -5.73 -8.24 -6.68
N ILE A 43 -6.93 -7.79 -7.04
CA ILE A 43 -7.30 -6.36 -7.01
C ILE A 43 -7.35 -5.83 -5.57
N ALA A 44 -7.95 -6.56 -4.64
CA ALA A 44 -8.03 -6.14 -3.24
C ALA A 44 -6.62 -5.96 -2.62
N THR A 45 -5.71 -6.88 -2.90
CA THR A 45 -4.32 -6.84 -2.41
C THR A 45 -3.50 -5.74 -3.09
N LEU A 46 -3.77 -5.44 -4.37
CA LEU A 46 -3.20 -4.27 -5.04
C LEU A 46 -3.67 -2.96 -4.39
N LEU A 47 -4.97 -2.84 -4.10
CA LEU A 47 -5.53 -1.67 -3.41
C LEU A 47 -4.93 -1.51 -2.01
N LEU A 48 -4.72 -2.62 -1.29
CA LEU A 48 -4.03 -2.61 -0.01
C LEU A 48 -2.57 -2.13 -0.16
N ALA A 49 -1.86 -2.56 -1.21
CA ALA A 49 -0.49 -2.12 -1.47
C ALA A 49 -0.41 -0.60 -1.69
N LEU A 50 -1.36 -0.06 -2.46
CA LEU A 50 -1.50 1.39 -2.69
C LEU A 50 -1.86 2.12 -1.39
N LEU A 51 -2.79 1.59 -0.61
CA LEU A 51 -3.15 2.16 0.69
C LEU A 51 -1.93 2.23 1.61
N VAL A 52 -1.15 1.15 1.72
CA VAL A 52 0.08 1.12 2.53
C VAL A 52 1.10 2.14 2.02
N LEU A 53 1.27 2.24 0.70
CA LEU A 53 2.18 3.20 0.08
C LEU A 53 1.79 4.66 0.42
N PHE A 54 0.50 4.98 0.36
CA PHE A 54 -0.01 6.34 0.55
C PHE A 54 -0.50 6.66 1.96
N SER A 55 -0.46 5.70 2.90
CA SER A 55 -0.82 5.88 4.32
C SER A 55 0.15 6.78 5.13
N GLY A 56 1.02 7.53 4.45
CA GLY A 56 1.97 8.46 5.05
C GLY A 56 1.29 9.54 5.91
N ARG A 57 2.05 10.04 6.88
CA ARG A 57 1.65 11.04 7.89
C ARG A 57 0.87 12.19 7.24
N ARG A 58 -0.42 12.29 7.52
CA ARG A 58 -1.23 13.44 7.11
C ARG A 58 -0.67 14.67 7.82
N VAL A 59 -0.25 15.67 7.05
CA VAL A 59 0.07 16.99 7.60
C VAL A 59 -1.21 17.50 8.23
N GLN A 60 -1.13 17.89 9.50
CA GLN A 60 -2.25 18.36 10.29
C GLN A 60 -2.63 19.76 9.81
N ALA A 61 -3.28 19.82 8.65
CA ALA A 61 -3.67 21.06 7.96
C ALA A 61 -4.86 21.77 8.62
N GLY A 62 -5.41 21.23 9.71
CA GLY A 62 -6.61 21.72 10.37
C GLY A 62 -6.31 22.26 11.76
N MET A 63 -5.61 23.38 11.86
CA MET A 63 -5.64 24.21 13.08
C MET A 63 -6.62 25.35 12.84
N ASN A 64 -7.44 25.69 13.83
CA ASN A 64 -8.49 26.71 13.71
C ASN A 64 -7.86 28.11 13.65
N ILE A 65 -7.47 28.57 12.47
CA ILE A 65 -6.86 29.89 12.25
C ILE A 65 -7.98 30.93 12.21
N SER A 66 -7.83 32.04 12.93
CA SER A 66 -8.73 33.18 12.82
C SER A 66 -8.80 33.65 11.35
N PRO A 67 -9.96 33.57 10.67
CA PRO A 67 -10.08 33.89 9.24
C PRO A 67 -9.75 35.34 8.90
N ASN A 68 -9.75 36.21 9.90
CA ASN A 68 -9.67 37.66 9.75
C ASN A 68 -8.26 38.22 10.03
N ASN A 69 -7.26 37.39 10.31
CA ASN A 69 -5.89 37.84 10.59
C ASN A 69 -4.91 37.34 9.53
N ALA A 70 -4.62 38.21 8.56
CA ALA A 70 -3.72 37.92 7.44
C ALA A 70 -2.28 37.58 7.89
N ALA A 71 -1.82 38.19 8.99
CA ALA A 71 -0.51 37.90 9.57
C ALA A 71 -0.46 36.50 10.23
N ALA A 72 -1.55 36.07 10.86
CA ALA A 72 -1.65 34.72 11.42
C ALA A 72 -1.71 33.64 10.33
N GLN A 73 -2.38 33.92 9.21
CA GLN A 73 -2.45 33.01 8.07
C GLN A 73 -1.08 32.86 7.37
N THR A 74 -0.38 33.97 7.13
CA THR A 74 0.96 33.95 6.52
C THR A 74 2.00 33.30 7.44
N ALA A 75 1.96 33.58 8.75
CA ALA A 75 2.85 32.93 9.72
C ALA A 75 2.58 31.42 9.82
N PHE A 76 1.32 30.99 9.78
CA PHE A 76 0.97 29.57 9.79
C PHE A 76 1.42 28.86 8.50
N GLN A 77 1.20 29.46 7.33
CA GLN A 77 1.68 28.87 6.08
C GLN A 77 3.21 28.78 6.04
N ALA A 78 3.91 29.79 6.57
CA ALA A 78 5.37 29.75 6.69
C ALA A 78 5.82 28.65 7.68
N GLN A 79 5.12 28.46 8.80
CA GLN A 79 5.40 27.37 9.75
C GLN A 79 5.15 25.99 9.15
N VAL A 80 4.02 25.79 8.46
CA VAL A 80 3.72 24.54 7.77
C VAL A 80 4.76 24.27 6.69
N ALA A 81 5.08 25.25 5.85
CA ALA A 81 6.08 25.08 4.80
C ALA A 81 7.48 24.78 5.37
N TYR A 82 7.85 25.39 6.49
CA TYR A 82 9.12 25.12 7.18
C TYR A 82 9.13 23.72 7.82
N ASP A 83 8.05 23.32 8.50
CA ASP A 83 7.93 22.00 9.11
C ASP A 83 7.86 20.89 8.05
N GLU A 84 7.19 21.14 6.92
CA GLU A 84 7.17 20.25 5.76
C GLU A 84 8.58 20.12 5.16
N ALA A 85 9.27 21.24 4.88
CA ALA A 85 10.62 21.22 4.33
C ALA A 85 11.62 20.50 5.26
N LYS A 86 11.55 20.75 6.56
CA LYS A 86 12.40 20.11 7.58
C LYS A 86 12.05 18.64 7.80
N THR A 87 10.77 18.28 7.64
CA THR A 87 10.35 16.88 7.65
C THR A 87 10.88 16.17 6.40
N MET A 88 10.81 16.79 5.23
CA MET A 88 11.32 16.25 3.97
C MET A 88 12.84 16.05 3.99
N GLU A 89 13.59 16.96 4.59
CA GLU A 89 15.05 16.85 4.75
C GLU A 89 15.47 15.68 5.67
N LYS A 90 14.61 15.30 6.61
CA LYS A 90 14.84 14.18 7.54
C LYS A 90 14.28 12.85 7.06
N LEU A 91 13.64 12.79 5.88
CA LEU A 91 13.11 11.54 5.37
C LEU A 91 14.27 10.64 4.90
N PRO A 92 14.46 9.45 5.51
CA PRO A 92 15.42 8.49 4.98
C PRO A 92 15.02 8.06 3.55
N PRO A 93 15.97 7.67 2.69
CA PRO A 93 15.67 7.19 1.35
C PRO A 93 14.70 6.01 1.45
N LEU A 94 13.50 6.19 0.89
CA LEU A 94 12.30 5.37 1.05
C LEU A 94 11.87 5.20 2.52
N SER A 95 10.75 5.84 2.86
CA SER A 95 10.07 5.70 4.15
C SER A 95 9.75 4.22 4.44
N GLY A 96 9.63 3.85 5.72
CA GLY A 96 9.30 2.47 6.12
C GLY A 96 8.04 1.93 5.43
N ASN A 97 7.06 2.79 5.14
CA ASN A 97 5.84 2.43 4.42
C ASN A 97 6.10 2.07 2.95
N ALA A 98 7.00 2.77 2.27
CA ALA A 98 7.38 2.43 0.89
C ALA A 98 8.14 1.09 0.80
N VAL A 99 8.89 0.72 1.84
CA VAL A 99 9.54 -0.61 1.91
C VAL A 99 8.53 -1.71 2.26
N ARG A 100 7.54 -1.41 3.10
CA ARG A 100 6.45 -2.34 3.44
C ARG A 100 5.49 -2.56 2.28
N SER A 101 5.16 -1.51 1.53
CA SER A 101 4.27 -1.62 0.37
C SER A 101 4.83 -2.56 -0.69
N ILE A 102 6.16 -2.66 -0.85
CA ILE A 102 6.80 -3.60 -1.78
C ILE A 102 6.39 -5.05 -1.50
N ALA A 103 6.31 -5.46 -0.23
CA ALA A 103 5.85 -6.82 0.10
C ALA A 103 4.40 -7.05 -0.38
N VAL A 104 3.54 -6.05 -0.19
CA VAL A 104 2.13 -6.15 -0.60
C VAL A 104 1.99 -6.09 -2.13
N PHE A 105 2.79 -5.28 -2.83
CA PHE A 105 2.84 -5.25 -4.29
C PHE A 105 3.28 -6.58 -4.88
N VAL A 106 4.28 -7.23 -4.27
CA VAL A 106 4.73 -8.56 -4.70
C VAL A 106 3.64 -9.59 -4.47
N ALA A 107 2.94 -9.55 -3.33
CA ALA A 107 1.80 -10.43 -3.08
C ALA A 107 0.70 -10.25 -4.15
N ALA A 108 0.32 -9.01 -4.44
CA ALA A 108 -0.63 -8.69 -5.50
C ALA A 108 -0.18 -9.23 -6.87
N ALA A 109 1.10 -9.06 -7.21
CA ALA A 109 1.66 -9.56 -8.46
C ALA A 109 1.60 -11.09 -8.55
N VAL A 110 1.86 -11.81 -7.45
CA VAL A 110 1.75 -13.27 -7.40
C VAL A 110 0.31 -13.72 -7.62
N VAL A 111 -0.65 -13.08 -6.95
CA VAL A 111 -2.07 -13.46 -7.05
C VAL A 111 -2.63 -13.17 -8.44
N LEU A 112 -2.29 -12.01 -9.00
CA LEU A 112 -2.66 -11.64 -10.37
C LEU A 112 -1.98 -12.53 -11.42
N ALA A 113 -0.75 -13.00 -11.15
CA ALA A 113 -0.10 -14.00 -11.99
C ALA A 113 -0.83 -15.35 -11.90
N GLY A 114 -1.28 -15.77 -10.71
CA GLY A 114 -2.12 -16.96 -10.53
C GLY A 114 -3.42 -16.89 -11.31
N PHE A 115 -4.09 -15.73 -11.29
CA PHE A 115 -5.23 -15.45 -12.17
C PHE A 115 -4.86 -15.51 -13.65
N GLY A 116 -3.77 -14.86 -14.07
CA GLY A 116 -3.34 -14.88 -15.47
C GLY A 116 -3.03 -16.29 -15.97
N VAL A 117 -2.47 -17.15 -15.12
CA VAL A 117 -2.22 -18.56 -15.42
C VAL A 117 -3.52 -19.35 -15.49
N SER A 118 -4.51 -19.09 -14.63
CA SER A 118 -5.78 -19.82 -14.68
C SER A 118 -6.57 -19.56 -15.95
N LEU A 119 -6.40 -18.41 -16.61
CA LEU A 119 -7.00 -18.13 -17.91
C LEU A 119 -6.45 -18.98 -19.07
N LEU A 120 -5.36 -19.73 -18.86
CA LEU A 120 -4.73 -20.58 -19.87
C LEU A 120 -5.30 -22.01 -19.90
N PHE A 121 -6.17 -22.37 -18.95
CA PHE A 121 -6.74 -23.70 -18.77
C PHE A 121 -8.26 -23.64 -18.68
#